data_AF-A0A9E6DGG8-F1
#
_entry.id   AF-A0A9E6DGG8-F1
#
_cell.length_a   1.000
_cell.length_b   1.000
_cell.length_c   1.000
_cell.angle_alpha   90.00
_cell.angle_beta   90.00
_cell.angle_gamma   90.00
#
_symmetry.space_group_name_H-M   'P 1'
#
loop_
_entity.id
_entity.type
_entity.pdbx_description
1 polymer ?
#
loop_
_entity_poly.entity_id
_entity_poly.type
_entity_poly.pdbx_seq_one_letter_code
_entity_poly.pdbx_strand_id
1 'polypeptide(L)'
;TTEGVLDEVKAGHAIAGPMTVGGGSTPASTLWWDGWTGGKSVSDAEAEATFIAMKNGIRPDMLNDETSPLAVWLIEGYQPTDAAQGVFAAAQMGTTPYPMLPYMGLLHSALGNELSDFMQGKESAEQALADVEAAYRAAAIEKGFLQ
;
A
#
# COMPACT_ATOMS: atom_id res chain seq x y z
N THR A 1 3.12 -1.16 32.27
CA THR A 1 2.72 -1.26 30.86
C THR A 1 4.00 -1.24 30.04
N THR A 2 4.35 -2.34 29.38
CA THR A 2 5.47 -2.36 28.44
C THR A 2 5.03 -1.57 27.21
N GLU A 3 5.53 -0.35 27.10
CA GLU A 3 5.34 0.49 25.93
C GLU A 3 6.27 -0.06 24.83
N GLY A 4 5.69 -0.61 23.77
CA GLY A 4 6.42 -1.15 22.62
C GLY A 4 6.66 -2.66 22.62
N VAL A 5 7.34 -3.10 21.56
CA VAL A 5 7.66 -4.51 21.29
C VAL A 5 8.77 -4.99 22.24
N LEU A 6 8.66 -6.21 22.78
CA LEU A 6 9.67 -6.83 23.64
C LEU A 6 11.01 -6.97 22.91
N ASP A 7 12.13 -6.77 23.61
CA ASP A 7 13.46 -6.83 22.98
C ASP A 7 13.81 -8.23 22.43
N GLU A 8 13.30 -9.28 23.05
CA GLU A 8 13.38 -10.67 22.55
C GLU A 8 12.73 -10.82 21.17
N VAL A 9 11.62 -10.11 20.95
CA VAL A 9 10.95 -10.08 19.64
C VAL A 9 11.78 -9.26 18.66
N LYS A 10 12.29 -8.08 19.05
CA LYS A 10 13.14 -7.27 18.16
C LYS A 10 14.38 -8.02 17.68
N ALA A 11 15.06 -8.73 18.59
CA ALA A 11 16.26 -9.49 18.27
C ALA A 11 15.99 -10.75 17.42
N GLY A 12 14.76 -11.27 17.46
CA GLY A 12 14.34 -12.44 16.70
C GLY A 12 13.79 -12.17 15.29
N HIS A 13 13.64 -10.90 14.89
CA HIS A 13 13.03 -10.52 13.61
C HIS A 13 13.99 -9.69 12.76
N ALA A 14 13.87 -9.83 11.45
CA ALA A 14 14.60 -9.05 10.46
C ALA A 14 13.63 -8.45 9.45
N ILE A 15 13.96 -7.27 8.92
CA ILE A 15 13.26 -6.69 7.78
C ILE A 15 13.71 -7.44 6.53
N ALA A 16 12.77 -7.97 5.77
CA ALA A 16 13.04 -8.74 4.57
C ALA A 16 12.03 -8.42 3.46
N GLY A 17 12.30 -8.90 2.25
CA GLY A 17 11.33 -8.89 1.16
C GLY A 17 10.11 -9.77 1.44
N PRO A 18 9.06 -9.66 0.63
CA PRO A 18 7.83 -10.43 0.82
C PRO A 18 8.08 -11.92 0.61
N MET A 19 7.26 -12.73 1.28
CA MET A 19 7.10 -14.14 0.94
C MET A 19 6.50 -14.28 -0.46
N THR A 20 6.41 -15.51 -0.97
CA THR A 20 5.77 -15.82 -2.24
C THR A 20 4.43 -16.51 -2.06
N VAL A 21 3.47 -16.22 -2.94
CA VAL A 21 2.14 -16.85 -2.95
C VAL A 21 2.30 -18.36 -3.11
N GLY A 22 1.79 -19.13 -2.14
CA GLY A 22 1.81 -20.59 -2.15
C GLY A 22 3.21 -21.22 -2.23
N GLY A 23 4.27 -20.48 -1.87
CA GLY A 23 5.66 -20.94 -2.04
C GLY A 23 6.16 -20.94 -3.50
N GLY A 24 5.40 -20.31 -4.41
CA GLY A 24 5.78 -20.16 -5.83
C GLY A 24 6.79 -19.03 -6.06
N SER A 25 6.71 -18.39 -7.23
CA SER A 25 7.60 -17.27 -7.60
C SER A 25 6.94 -15.90 -7.49
N THR A 26 5.62 -15.84 -7.33
CA THR A 26 4.88 -14.56 -7.27
C THR A 26 5.06 -13.94 -5.89
N PRO A 27 5.61 -12.72 -5.77
CA PRO A 27 5.68 -12.01 -4.49
C PRO A 27 4.27 -11.84 -3.89
N ALA A 28 4.09 -12.19 -2.63
CA ALA A 28 2.86 -12.03 -1.87
C ALA A 28 2.74 -10.59 -1.34
N SER A 29 2.84 -9.62 -2.25
CA SER A 29 2.77 -8.20 -1.95
C SER A 29 2.36 -7.43 -3.20
N THR A 30 2.12 -6.13 -3.03
CA THR A 30 1.94 -5.17 -4.12
C THR A 30 2.69 -3.88 -3.76
N LEU A 31 3.20 -3.17 -4.76
CA LEU A 31 3.88 -1.88 -4.57
C LEU A 31 2.89 -0.74 -4.73
N TRP A 32 2.79 0.11 -3.72
CA TRP A 32 1.98 1.32 -3.76
C TRP A 32 2.87 2.50 -3.38
N TRP A 33 2.45 3.70 -3.79
CA TRP A 33 3.20 4.92 -3.59
C TRP A 33 2.31 5.95 -2.92
N ASP A 34 2.86 6.59 -1.89
CA ASP A 34 2.28 7.81 -1.37
C ASP A 34 2.43 8.92 -2.40
N GLY A 35 1.33 9.62 -2.63
CA GLY A 35 1.26 10.73 -3.57
C GLY A 35 0.34 11.81 -3.03
N TRP A 36 0.26 12.90 -3.78
CA TRP A 36 -0.59 14.04 -3.46
C TRP A 36 -1.49 14.35 -4.65
N THR A 37 -2.69 14.84 -4.35
CA THR A 37 -3.67 15.23 -5.35
C THR A 37 -4.09 16.68 -5.15
N GLY A 38 -4.35 17.38 -6.26
CA GLY A 38 -4.95 18.70 -6.24
C GLY A 38 -6.47 18.59 -6.23
N GLY A 39 -7.15 19.45 -5.46
CA GLY A 39 -8.60 19.53 -5.50
C GLY A 39 -9.09 20.01 -6.88
N LYS A 40 -10.09 19.34 -7.45
CA LYS A 40 -10.61 19.67 -8.80
C LYS A 40 -11.18 21.09 -8.90
N SER A 41 -11.65 21.65 -7.79
CA SER A 41 -12.43 22.90 -7.75
C SER A 41 -11.70 24.06 -7.05
N VAL A 42 -10.39 23.95 -6.82
CA VAL A 42 -9.60 25.05 -6.27
C VAL A 42 -9.34 26.10 -7.36
N SER A 43 -9.06 27.35 -6.96
CA SER A 43 -8.66 28.38 -7.92
C SER A 43 -7.30 28.08 -8.54
N ASP A 44 -6.99 28.65 -9.71
CA ASP A 44 -5.68 28.48 -10.36
C ASP A 44 -4.52 28.91 -9.43
N ALA A 45 -4.71 29.98 -8.67
CA ALA A 45 -3.74 30.46 -7.71
C ALA A 45 -3.49 29.46 -6.57
N GLU A 46 -4.54 28.80 -6.07
CA GLU A 46 -4.41 27.74 -5.05
C GLU A 46 -3.82 26.46 -5.61
N ALA A 47 -4.16 26.10 -6.86
CA ALA A 47 -3.56 24.96 -7.55
C ALA A 47 -2.05 25.16 -7.74
N GLU A 48 -1.64 26.35 -8.18
CA GLU A 48 -0.22 26.72 -8.32
C GLU A 48 0.50 26.70 -6.97
N ALA A 49 -0.08 27.34 -5.94
CA ALA A 49 0.49 27.34 -4.59
C ALA A 49 0.65 25.92 -4.04
N THR A 50 -0.35 25.05 -4.24
CA THR A 50 -0.29 23.64 -3.86
C THR A 50 0.84 22.91 -4.57
N PHE A 51 0.95 23.08 -5.90
CA PHE A 51 2.01 22.45 -6.69
C PHE A 51 3.40 22.89 -6.21
N ILE A 52 3.60 24.19 -5.99
CA ILE A 52 4.87 24.73 -5.47
C ILE A 52 5.18 24.15 -4.09
N ALA A 53 4.21 24.13 -3.18
CA ALA A 53 4.40 23.58 -1.84
C ALA A 53 4.81 22.11 -1.88
N MET A 54 4.11 21.29 -2.67
CA MET A 54 4.41 19.87 -2.79
C MET A 54 5.77 19.63 -3.47
N LYS A 55 6.13 20.41 -4.49
CA LYS A 55 7.45 20.36 -5.13
C LYS A 55 8.58 20.66 -4.16
N ASN A 56 8.38 21.58 -3.21
CA ASN A 56 9.34 21.85 -2.15
C ASN A 56 9.41 20.70 -1.14
N GLY A 57 8.29 20.03 -0.84
CA GLY A 57 8.24 18.88 0.06
C GLY A 57 8.96 17.62 -0.46
N ILE A 58 9.25 17.56 -1.77
CA ILE A 58 9.95 16.40 -2.39
C ILE A 58 11.27 16.79 -3.09
N ARG A 59 11.83 17.97 -2.79
CA ARG A 59 13.11 18.38 -3.39
C ARG A 59 14.28 17.62 -2.74
N PRO A 60 15.42 17.45 -3.43
CA PRO A 60 16.61 16.79 -2.87
C PRO A 60 17.04 17.30 -1.50
N ASP A 61 16.95 18.61 -1.23
CA ASP A 61 17.30 19.21 0.06
C ASP A 61 16.46 18.69 1.25
N MET A 62 15.32 18.04 0.97
CA MET A 62 14.54 17.38 2.01
C MET A 62 15.21 16.11 2.52
N LEU A 63 16.25 15.59 1.87
CA LEU A 63 16.99 14.42 2.32
C LEU A 63 18.13 14.85 3.26
N ASN A 64 17.97 14.54 4.54
CA ASN A 64 18.98 14.73 5.58
C ASN A 64 18.85 13.63 6.66
N ASP A 65 19.68 13.69 7.69
CA ASP A 65 19.73 12.69 8.76
C ASP A 65 18.40 12.54 9.52
N GLU A 66 17.58 13.59 9.57
CA GLU A 66 16.31 13.60 10.29
C GLU A 66 15.16 13.06 9.44
N THR A 67 15.13 13.41 8.15
CA THR A 67 14.02 13.13 7.23
C THR A 67 14.20 11.86 6.40
N SER A 68 15.43 11.51 6.02
CA SER A 68 15.72 10.31 5.22
C SER A 68 15.25 9.02 5.90
N PRO A 69 15.32 8.88 7.24
CA PRO A 69 14.79 7.70 7.94
C PRO A 69 13.26 7.62 8.01
N LEU A 70 12.54 8.71 7.74
CA LEU A 70 11.08 8.77 7.98
C LEU A 70 10.25 8.07 6.91
N ALA A 71 10.79 7.89 5.71
CA ALA A 71 10.08 7.27 4.59
C ALA A 71 11.05 6.64 3.58
N VAL A 72 10.49 5.86 2.66
CA VAL A 72 11.17 5.46 1.42
C VAL A 72 10.89 6.51 0.37
N TRP A 73 11.88 7.37 0.11
CA TRP A 73 11.69 8.55 -0.74
C TRP A 73 11.94 8.26 -2.22
N LEU A 74 11.08 8.79 -3.09
CA LEU A 74 11.32 8.89 -4.54
C LEU A 74 11.93 10.26 -4.89
N ILE A 75 13.04 10.58 -4.23
CA ILE A 75 13.77 11.83 -4.39
C ILE A 75 15.17 11.51 -4.89
N GLU A 76 15.67 12.28 -5.85
CA GLU A 76 17.04 12.13 -6.35
C GLU A 76 18.05 12.24 -5.19
N GLY A 77 18.97 11.29 -5.12
CA GLY A 77 19.98 11.21 -4.06
C GLY A 77 19.59 10.33 -2.87
N TYR A 78 18.32 9.90 -2.75
CA TYR A 78 17.90 9.02 -1.65
C TYR A 78 18.71 7.72 -1.65
N GLN A 79 19.29 7.41 -0.49
CA GLN A 79 19.96 6.14 -0.23
C GLN A 79 19.07 5.27 0.66
N PRO A 80 18.83 4.00 0.30
CA PRO A 80 18.06 3.09 1.13
C PRO A 80 18.63 3.01 2.55
N THR A 81 17.77 3.19 3.54
CA THR A 81 18.10 2.95 4.95
C THR A 81 17.94 1.47 5.29
N ASP A 82 18.44 1.04 6.46
CA ASP A 82 18.21 -0.32 6.95
C ASP A 82 16.72 -0.64 7.09
N ALA A 83 15.90 0.35 7.46
CA ALA A 83 14.46 0.20 7.53
C ALA A 83 13.78 0.03 6.15
N ALA A 84 14.42 0.51 5.08
CA ALA A 84 13.88 0.46 3.72
C ALA A 84 14.21 -0.84 2.96
N GLN A 85 15.09 -1.68 3.48
CA GLN A 85 15.62 -2.87 2.77
C GLN A 85 14.50 -3.78 2.23
N GLY A 86 13.43 -3.99 3.00
CA GLY A 86 12.30 -4.82 2.58
C GLY A 86 11.57 -4.28 1.35
N VAL A 87 11.44 -2.96 1.21
CA VAL A 87 10.79 -2.32 0.05
C VAL A 87 11.63 -2.51 -1.21
N PHE A 88 12.94 -2.32 -1.11
CA PHE A 88 13.84 -2.54 -2.25
C PHE A 88 13.92 -4.01 -2.64
N ALA A 89 13.92 -4.93 -1.66
CA ALA A 89 13.84 -6.36 -1.94
C ALA A 89 12.53 -6.72 -2.65
N ALA A 90 11.38 -6.19 -2.19
CA ALA A 90 10.09 -6.37 -2.86
C ALA A 90 10.13 -5.87 -4.31
N ALA A 91 10.70 -4.69 -4.55
CA ALA A 91 10.85 -4.12 -5.89
C ALA A 91 11.76 -4.98 -6.78
N GLN A 92 12.90 -5.45 -6.27
CA GLN A 92 13.82 -6.34 -6.99
C GLN A 92 13.20 -7.69 -7.33
N MET A 93 12.29 -8.19 -6.49
CA MET A 93 11.51 -9.40 -6.77
C MET A 93 10.44 -9.21 -7.86
N GLY A 94 10.28 -8.01 -8.41
CA GLY A 94 9.26 -7.73 -9.44
C GLY A 94 7.84 -7.72 -8.88
N THR A 95 7.68 -7.31 -7.62
CA THR A 95 6.36 -7.12 -7.00
C THR A 95 5.48 -6.22 -7.88
N THR A 96 4.25 -6.63 -8.11
CA THR A 96 3.34 -5.92 -9.02
C THR A 96 2.87 -4.60 -8.40
N PRO A 97 2.72 -3.52 -9.19
CA PRO A 97 2.11 -2.30 -8.71
C PRO A 97 0.67 -2.54 -8.25
N TYR A 98 0.29 -1.90 -7.16
CA TYR A 98 -1.08 -1.89 -6.67
C TYR A 98 -1.97 -1.21 -7.72
N PRO A 99 -3.08 -1.84 -8.13
CA PRO A 99 -3.94 -1.31 -9.18
C PRO A 99 -4.67 -0.04 -8.72
N MET A 100 -4.45 1.08 -9.41
CA MET A 100 -5.09 2.38 -9.14
C MET A 100 -6.26 2.61 -10.10
N LEU A 101 -7.26 1.72 -10.07
CA LEU A 101 -8.41 1.74 -10.98
C LEU A 101 -9.71 2.05 -10.21
N PRO A 102 -10.70 2.73 -10.83
CA PRO A 102 -11.92 3.16 -10.13
C PRO A 102 -12.71 2.04 -9.43
N TYR A 103 -12.62 0.80 -9.92
CA TYR A 103 -13.29 -0.36 -9.36
C TYR A 103 -12.51 -1.08 -8.26
N MET A 104 -11.24 -0.77 -8.02
CA MET A 104 -10.45 -1.42 -6.97
C MET A 104 -10.98 -1.12 -5.56
N GLY A 105 -11.56 0.05 -5.35
CA GLY A 105 -12.25 0.37 -4.10
C GLY A 105 -13.41 -0.59 -3.80
N LEU A 106 -14.11 -1.07 -4.84
CA LEU A 106 -15.20 -2.04 -4.68
C LEU A 106 -14.66 -3.39 -4.22
N LEU A 107 -13.52 -3.84 -4.76
CA LEU A 107 -12.88 -5.08 -4.36
C LEU A 107 -12.38 -5.00 -2.91
N HIS A 108 -11.80 -3.86 -2.51
CA HIS A 108 -11.41 -3.63 -1.11
C HIS A 108 -12.59 -3.70 -0.14
N SER A 109 -13.72 -3.08 -0.48
CA SER A 109 -14.93 -3.17 0.34
C SER A 109 -15.45 -4.60 0.44
N ALA A 110 -15.50 -5.34 -0.67
CA ALA A 110 -15.93 -6.74 -0.67
C ALA A 110 -15.01 -7.62 0.20
N LEU A 111 -13.70 -7.53 0.00
CA LEU A 111 -12.71 -8.24 0.82
C LEU A 111 -12.83 -7.89 2.31
N GLY A 112 -13.00 -6.61 2.65
CA GLY A 112 -13.12 -6.15 4.03
C GLY A 112 -14.35 -6.72 4.75
N ASN A 113 -15.45 -6.96 4.04
CA ASN A 113 -16.66 -7.53 4.61
C ASN A 113 -16.49 -9.02 4.93
N GLU A 114 -15.95 -9.80 4.00
CA GLU A 114 -15.93 -11.27 4.14
C GLU A 114 -14.69 -11.80 4.87
N LEU A 115 -13.50 -11.19 4.68
CA LEU A 115 -12.26 -11.70 5.29
C LEU A 115 -12.34 -11.78 6.82
N SER A 116 -13.10 -10.88 7.44
CA SER A 116 -13.29 -10.87 8.89
C SER A 116 -13.96 -12.16 9.39
N ASP A 117 -14.98 -12.66 8.68
CA ASP A 117 -15.74 -13.83 9.09
C ASP A 117 -14.95 -15.12 8.82
N PHE A 118 -14.23 -15.19 7.71
CA PHE A 118 -13.23 -16.24 7.47
C PHE A 118 -12.16 -16.30 8.58
N MET A 119 -11.55 -15.16 8.93
CA MET A 119 -10.50 -15.10 9.97
C MET A 119 -11.02 -15.49 11.36
N GLN A 120 -12.33 -15.37 11.60
CA GLN A 120 -13.01 -15.82 12.82
C GLN A 120 -13.49 -17.27 12.76
N GLY A 121 -13.31 -17.97 11.62
CA GLY A 121 -13.74 -19.35 11.43
C GLY A 121 -15.25 -19.53 11.29
N LYS A 122 -15.99 -18.47 10.94
CA LYS A 122 -17.44 -18.53 10.72
C LYS A 122 -17.81 -19.10 9.35
N GLU A 123 -16.88 -19.06 8.41
CA GLU A 123 -17.03 -19.57 7.05
C GLU A 123 -15.71 -20.16 6.54
N SER A 124 -15.77 -20.93 5.45
CA SER A 124 -14.59 -21.46 4.78
C SER A 124 -13.93 -20.43 3.86
N ALA A 125 -12.68 -20.66 3.46
CA ALA A 125 -11.99 -19.79 2.52
C ALA A 125 -12.72 -19.74 1.16
N GLU A 126 -13.25 -20.87 0.71
CA GLU A 126 -14.01 -20.98 -0.54
C GLU A 126 -15.31 -20.20 -0.48
N GLN A 127 -16.01 -20.23 0.66
CA GLN A 127 -17.22 -19.45 0.88
C GLN A 127 -16.92 -17.96 0.89
N ALA A 128 -15.94 -17.52 1.68
CA ALA A 128 -15.52 -16.13 1.75
C ALA A 128 -15.14 -15.58 0.36
N LEU A 129 -14.40 -16.35 -0.44
CA LEU A 129 -14.03 -15.94 -1.80
C LEU A 129 -15.24 -15.85 -2.74
N ALA A 130 -16.20 -16.76 -2.62
CA ALA A 130 -17.43 -16.72 -3.40
C ALA A 130 -18.29 -15.49 -3.05
N ASP A 131 -18.37 -15.16 -1.75
CA ASP A 131 -19.13 -14.01 -1.25
C ASP A 131 -18.44 -12.69 -1.65
N VAL A 132 -17.11 -12.62 -1.61
CA VAL A 132 -16.32 -11.50 -2.15
C VAL A 132 -16.61 -11.30 -3.65
N GLU A 133 -16.60 -12.37 -4.45
CA GLU A 133 -16.90 -12.29 -5.88
C GLU A 133 -18.32 -11.78 -6.11
N ALA A 134 -19.31 -12.34 -5.41
CA ALA A 134 -20.71 -11.94 -5.54
C ALA A 134 -20.90 -10.46 -5.17
N ALA A 135 -20.35 -10.01 -4.03
CA ALA A 135 -20.43 -8.63 -3.58
C ALA A 135 -19.73 -7.67 -4.56
N TYR A 136 -18.51 -8.01 -5.01
CA TYR A 136 -17.79 -7.21 -6.00
C TYR A 136 -18.57 -7.09 -7.31
N ARG A 137 -19.07 -8.21 -7.86
CA ARG A 137 -19.82 -8.21 -9.13
C ARG A 137 -21.09 -7.38 -9.02
N ALA A 138 -21.86 -7.52 -7.93
CA ALA A 138 -23.06 -6.72 -7.70
C ALA A 138 -22.74 -5.22 -7.68
N ALA A 139 -21.73 -4.80 -6.91
CA ALA A 139 -21.32 -3.40 -6.83
C ALA A 139 -20.76 -2.88 -8.16
N ALA A 140 -19.97 -3.69 -8.86
CA ALA A 140 -19.39 -3.30 -10.15
C ALA A 140 -20.46 -3.17 -11.25
N ILE A 141 -21.51 -3.99 -11.24
CA ILE A 141 -22.67 -3.84 -12.14
C ILE A 141 -23.45 -2.56 -11.78
N GLU A 142 -23.73 -2.32 -10.50
CA GLU A 142 -24.44 -1.11 -10.05
C GLU A 142 -23.71 0.17 -10.48
N LYS A 143 -22.37 0.17 -10.43
CA LYS A 143 -21.52 1.29 -10.85
C LYS A 143 -21.21 1.32 -12.35
N GLY A 144 -21.71 0.36 -13.13
CA GLY A 144 -21.54 0.31 -14.59
C GLY A 144 -20.14 -0.10 -15.06
N PHE A 145 -19.34 -0.73 -14.19
CA PHE A 145 -18.02 -1.29 -14.55
C PHE A 145 -18.11 -2.69 -15.14
N LEU A 146 -19.18 -3.44 -14.86
CA LEU A 146 -19.49 -4.76 -15.43
C LEU A 146 -20.89 -4.76 -16.04
N GLN A 147 -21.11 -5.67 -17.00
CA GLN A 147 -22.38 -5.94 -17.66
C GLN A 147 -22.99 -7.25 -17.19
#